data_AF-A0A2V8M8K8-F1
#
_entry.id   AF-A0A2V8M8K8-F1
#
_cell.length_a   1.000
_cell.length_b   1.000
_cell.length_c   1.000
_cell.angle_alpha   90.00
_cell.angle_beta   90.00
_cell.angle_gamma   90.00
#
_symmetry.space_group_name_H-M   'P 1'
#
loop_
_entity.id
_entity.type
_entity.pdbx_description
1 polymer ?
#
loop_
_entity_poly.entity_id
_entity_poly.type
_entity_poly.pdbx_seq_one_letter_code
_entity_poly.pdbx_strand_id
1 'polypeptide(L)' 'MTGIAIIDYGVGNLRSLEKAFAATGTQAIISDEIHVLREAKALVLPGVGAFAACMRAL' A
#
# COMPACT_ATOMS: atom_id res chain seq x y z
N MET A 1 12.17 6.14 12.10
CA MET A 1 12.05 6.71 10.74
C MET A 1 10.71 6.29 10.18
N THR A 2 9.78 7.21 10.06
CA THR A 2 8.38 6.94 9.68
C THR A 2 8.23 7.19 8.18
N GLY A 3 8.32 6.12 7.36
CA GLY A 3 8.23 6.18 5.90
C GLY A 3 6.79 6.22 5.38
N ILE A 4 6.64 5.99 4.07
CA ILE A 4 5.34 5.72 3.44
C ILE A 4 5.03 4.22 3.61
N ALA A 5 3.82 3.89 4.03
CA ALA A 5 3.37 2.50 4.03
C ALA A 5 2.28 2.28 2.98
N ILE A 6 2.43 1.19 2.22
CA ILE A 6 1.46 0.70 1.26
C ILE A 6 0.70 -0.43 1.94
N ILE A 7 -0.62 -0.29 2.03
CA ILE A 7 -1.49 -1.26 2.69
C ILE A 7 -1.55 -2.52 1.81
N ASP A 8 -1.04 -3.64 2.30
CA ASP A 8 -1.32 -4.93 1.68
C ASP A 8 -2.66 -5.45 2.22
N TYR A 9 -3.60 -5.69 1.30
CA TYR A 9 -4.90 -6.28 1.62
C TYR A 9 -5.21 -7.44 0.67
N GLY A 10 -4.18 -8.06 0.10
CA GLY A 10 -4.26 -9.26 -0.75
C GLY A 10 -4.67 -9.02 -2.20
N VAL A 11 -5.01 -7.79 -2.57
CA VAL A 11 -5.45 -7.40 -3.91
C VAL A 11 -4.98 -5.98 -4.25
N GLY A 12 -4.73 -5.70 -5.54
CA GLY A 12 -4.33 -4.37 -5.98
C GLY A 12 -3.18 -4.40 -6.98
N ASN A 13 -2.54 -3.24 -7.18
CA ASN A 13 -1.46 -3.01 -8.14
C ASN A 13 -0.10 -2.84 -7.46
N LEU A 14 0.19 -3.62 -6.41
CA LEU A 14 1.41 -3.52 -5.60
C LEU A 14 2.69 -3.45 -6.44
N ARG A 15 2.81 -4.33 -7.45
CA ARG A 15 3.97 -4.34 -8.36
C ARG A 15 4.14 -3.07 -9.19
N SER A 16 3.04 -2.39 -9.53
CA SER A 16 3.09 -1.09 -10.20
C SER A 16 3.49 0.02 -9.23
N LEU A 17 3.01 -0.04 -7.99
CA LEU A 17 3.42 0.88 -6.92
C LEU A 17 4.91 0.73 -6.61
N GLU A 18 5.42 -0.49 -6.42
CA GLU A 18 6.85 -0.75 -6.21
C GLU A 18 7.72 -0.11 -7.29
N LYS A 19 7.34 -0.25 -8.56
CA LYS A 19 8.05 0.39 -9.68
C LYS A 19 7.99 1.92 -9.60
N ALA A 20 6.85 2.49 -9.27
CA ALA A 20 6.69 3.94 -9.14
C ALA A 20 7.54 4.51 -7.98
N PHE A 21 7.56 3.82 -6.84
CA PHE A 21 8.40 4.17 -5.69
C PHE A 21 9.89 4.03 -6.01
N ALA A 22 10.29 2.95 -6.67
CA ALA A 22 11.67 2.76 -7.13
C ALA A 22 12.10 3.87 -8.12
N ALA A 23 11.24 4.23 -9.08
CA ALA A 23 11.53 5.27 -10.07
C ALA A 23 11.68 6.67 -9.45
N THR A 24 11.02 6.94 -8.33
CA THR A 24 11.11 8.22 -7.60
C THR A 24 12.19 8.23 -6.53
N GLY A 25 12.86 7.10 -6.27
CA GLY A 25 13.81 6.94 -5.17
C GLY A 25 13.17 7.02 -3.79
N THR A 26 11.84 6.94 -3.71
CA THR A 26 11.10 7.06 -2.45
C THR A 26 10.97 5.68 -1.81
N GLN A 27 11.41 5.53 -0.56
CA GLN A 27 11.21 4.30 0.19
C GLN A 27 9.77 4.19 0.68
N ALA A 28 9.13 3.07 0.34
CA ALA A 28 7.85 2.66 0.87
C ALA A 28 7.93 1.22 1.40
N ILE A 29 7.22 0.94 2.48
CA ILE A 29 7.06 -0.40 3.06
C ILE A 29 5.69 -0.93 2.68
N ILE A 30 5.62 -2.15 2.17
CA ILE A 30 4.36 -2.87 1.97
C ILE A 30 4.08 -3.65 3.26
N SER A 31 2.88 -3.50 3.82
CA SER A 31 2.52 -4.13 5.08
C SER A 31 1.01 -4.23 5.26
N ASP A 32 0.55 -5.31 5.89
CA ASP A 32 -0.80 -5.49 6.44
C ASP A 32 -0.82 -5.31 7.98
N GLU A 33 0.36 -5.37 8.61
CA GLU A 33 0.53 -5.17 10.05
C GLU A 33 0.10 -3.79 10.56
N ILE A 34 -0.87 -3.78 11.48
CA ILE A 34 -1.49 -2.53 11.98
C ILE A 34 -0.49 -1.58 12.65
N HIS A 35 0.54 -2.12 13.30
CA HIS A 35 1.55 -1.33 14.00
C HIS A 35 2.43 -0.57 13.00
N VAL A 36 2.85 -1.22 11.91
CA VAL A 36 3.60 -0.60 10.81
C VAL A 36 2.78 0.50 10.15
N LEU A 37 1.50 0.24 9.88
CA LEU A 37 0.60 1.20 9.24
C LEU A 37 0.34 2.42 10.13
N ARG A 38 0.21 2.24 11.45
CA ARG A 38 0.00 3.34 12.40
C ARG A 38 1.22 4.23 12.59
N GLU A 39 2.42 3.67 12.45
CA GLU A 39 3.67 4.44 12.59
C GLU A 39 4.07 5.15 11.28
N ALA A 40 3.42 4.83 10.16
CA ALA A 40 3.71 5.46 8.88
C ALA A 40 3.34 6.96 8.87
N LYS A 41 4.15 7.78 8.18
CA LYS A 41 3.82 9.20 7.96
C LYS A 41 2.70 9.40 6.97
N ALA A 42 2.57 8.48 6.03
CA ALA A 42 1.56 8.49 5.00
C ALA A 42 1.20 7.05 4.63
N LEU A 43 -0.06 6.87 4.27
CA LEU A 43 -0.61 5.59 3.84
C LEU A 43 -0.98 5.66 2.37
N VAL A 44 -0.65 4.60 1.64
CA VAL A 44 -1.11 4.37 0.28
C VAL A 44 -2.01 3.16 0.31
N LEU A 45 -3.25 3.34 -0.11
CA LEU A 45 -4.18 2.24 -0.33
C LEU A 45 -4.12 1.85 -1.81
N PRO A 46 -3.63 0.65 -2.16
CA PRO A 46 -3.61 0.18 -3.55
C PRO A 46 -5.01 0.07 -4.11
N GLY A 47 -5.12 0.13 -5.45
CA GLY A 47 -6.41 -0.03 -6.10
C GLY A 47 -6.27 -0.32 -7.60
N VAL A 48 -7.12 -1.22 -8.08
CA VAL A 48 -7.28 -1.53 -9.52
C VAL A 48 -8.64 -1.08 -10.05
N GLY A 49 -9.32 -0.16 -9.35
CA GLY A 49 -10.69 0.26 -9.65
C GLY A 49 -11.79 -0.70 -9.16
N ALA A 50 -11.43 -1.93 -8.77
CA ALA A 50 -12.34 -2.94 -8.20
C ALA A 50 -12.44 -2.89 -6.66
N PHE A 51 -12.02 -1.81 -6.02
CA PHE A 51 -11.97 -1.70 -4.56
C PHE A 51 -13.32 -2.01 -3.90
N ALA A 52 -14.41 -1.49 -4.48
CA ALA A 52 -15.77 -1.77 -4.00
C ALA A 52 -16.18 -3.25 -4.14
N ALA A 53 -15.64 -3.98 -5.13
CA ALA A 53 -15.90 -5.40 -5.28
C ALA A 53 -15.15 -6.24 -4.23
N CYS A 54 -13.90 -5.89 -3.92
CA CYS A 54 -13.14 -6.53 -2.84
C CYS A 54 -13.78 -6.30 -1.47
N MET A 55 -14.20 -5.07 -1.16
CA MET A 55 -14.88 -4.77 0.12
C MET A 55 -16.20 -5.53 0.31
N ARG A 56 -16.85 -5.99 -0.76
CA ARG A 56 -18.05 -6.83 -0.68
C ARG A 56 -17.75 -8.32 -0.55
N ALA A 57 -16.51 -8.74 -0.80
CA ALA A 57 -16.08 -10.14 -0.78
C ALA A 57 -15.30 -10.54 0.48
N LEU A 58 -14.99 -9.56 1.35
CA LEU A 58 -14.43 -9.72 2.70
C LEU A 58 -15.56 -9.78 3.72
#